data_AF-C5NXF4-F1
#
_entry.id   AF-C5NXF4-F1
#
_cell.length_a   1.000
_cell.length_b   1.000
_cell.length_c   1.000
_cell.angle_alpha   90.00
_cell.angle_beta   90.00
_cell.angle_gamma   90.00
#
_symmetry.space_group_name_H-M   'P 1'
#
loop_
_entity.id
_entity.type
_entity.pdbx_description
1 polymer ?
#
loop_
_entity_poly.entity_id
_entity_poly.type
_entity_poly.pdbx_seq_one_letter_code
_entity_poly.pdbx_strand_id
1 'polypeptide(L)'
;MKLLTINVHSWLEENQLEKLNILAKVIVEKNYDVVAMQEVNQLINSEDVQQGIKTDNFGKLLLDKIREYGEEGYSYYWTYSHIGFDKFEEGLAILAKGEVVAVEDFYCTAQQTVTSIESRKILKVDLKVNNEIVEFYSCHMNLPTCKGEDIDQNLSNLINYTDNKNLKVFMGDFNTDYFHQVDDYKRILDKGLYDTYELAEKKDGGVTVYKNISGWEDSMCQKKLDYVFINRKLDVKESFVIFNDDNYPIISDHNGLEVTLAEK
;
A
#
# COMPACT_ATOMS: atom_id res chain seq x y z
N MET A 1 -4.43 -2.24 -16.98
CA MET A 1 -3.81 -2.60 -15.68
C MET A 1 -4.61 -1.97 -14.53
N LYS A 2 -5.10 -2.80 -13.61
CA LYS A 2 -5.84 -2.41 -12.40
C LYS A 2 -5.00 -2.60 -11.16
N LEU A 3 -4.96 -1.59 -10.31
CA LEU A 3 -4.12 -1.53 -9.13
C LEU A 3 -4.99 -1.25 -7.91
N LEU A 4 -4.63 -1.84 -6.77
CA LEU A 4 -5.21 -1.54 -5.48
C LEU A 4 -4.10 -1.26 -4.48
N THR A 5 -4.20 -0.16 -3.73
CA THR A 5 -3.42 0.04 -2.51
C THR A 5 -4.33 0.18 -1.30
N ILE A 6 -3.93 -0.43 -0.19
CA ILE A 6 -4.70 -0.39 1.06
C ILE A 6 -3.79 -0.63 2.28
N ASN A 7 -3.82 0.29 3.25
CA ASN A 7 -3.39 0.00 4.61
C ASN A 7 -4.48 -0.87 5.25
N VAL A 8 -4.12 -2.06 5.75
CA VAL A 8 -5.11 -3.06 6.20
C VAL A 8 -5.28 -3.10 7.72
N HIS A 9 -4.50 -2.32 8.47
CA HIS A 9 -4.52 -2.26 9.95
C HIS A 9 -4.69 -3.65 10.59
N SER A 10 -3.90 -4.62 10.10
CA SER A 10 -4.27 -6.02 10.28
C SER A 10 -4.11 -6.51 11.71
N TRP A 11 -5.08 -7.31 12.16
CA TRP A 11 -5.25 -7.82 13.53
C TRP A 11 -5.51 -6.74 14.60
N LEU A 12 -5.84 -5.53 14.17
CA LEU A 12 -6.20 -4.40 15.03
C LEU A 12 -7.65 -3.95 14.80
N GLU A 13 -8.29 -4.45 13.74
CA GLU A 13 -9.70 -4.16 13.44
C GLU A 13 -10.66 -5.13 14.15
N GLU A 14 -11.83 -4.62 14.52
CA GLU A 14 -12.96 -5.48 14.90
C GLU A 14 -13.44 -6.32 13.71
N ASN A 15 -13.89 -7.55 13.98
CA ASN A 15 -14.37 -8.51 12.97
C ASN A 15 -13.36 -8.79 11.84
N GLN A 16 -12.06 -8.84 12.17
CA GLN A 16 -10.96 -8.96 11.19
C GLN A 16 -11.15 -10.06 10.13
N LEU A 17 -11.64 -11.25 10.51
CA LEU A 17 -11.83 -12.35 9.55
C LEU A 17 -12.95 -12.06 8.55
N GLU A 18 -14.00 -11.34 8.95
CA GLU A 18 -15.05 -10.89 8.05
C GLU A 18 -14.50 -9.88 7.05
N LYS A 19 -13.77 -8.87 7.55
CA LYS A 19 -13.10 -7.85 6.73
C LYS A 19 -12.10 -8.46 5.74
N LEU A 20 -11.32 -9.45 6.18
CA LEU A 20 -10.42 -10.23 5.32
C LEU A 20 -11.18 -10.98 4.21
N ASN A 21 -12.32 -11.59 4.52
CA ASN A 21 -13.16 -12.24 3.51
C ASN A 21 -13.76 -11.25 2.51
N ILE A 22 -14.16 -10.04 2.96
CA ILE A 22 -14.62 -8.97 2.06
C ILE A 22 -13.49 -8.60 1.10
N LEU A 23 -12.29 -8.30 1.61
CA LEU A 23 -11.13 -7.97 0.78
C LEU A 23 -10.83 -9.06 -0.25
N ALA A 24 -10.81 -10.33 0.17
CA ALA A 24 -10.57 -11.46 -0.73
C ALA A 24 -11.60 -11.54 -1.88
N LYS A 25 -12.90 -11.41 -1.57
CA LYS A 25 -13.96 -11.41 -2.59
C LYS A 25 -13.81 -10.26 -3.57
N VAL A 26 -13.52 -9.06 -3.08
CA VAL A 26 -13.35 -7.88 -3.92
C VAL A 26 -12.13 -8.02 -4.82
N ILE A 27 -11.01 -8.57 -4.32
CA ILE A 27 -9.83 -8.83 -5.14
C ILE A 27 -10.15 -9.79 -6.29
N VAL A 28 -10.89 -10.87 -6.03
CA VAL A 28 -11.33 -11.82 -7.06
C VAL A 28 -12.30 -11.17 -8.04
N GLU A 29 -13.30 -10.43 -7.56
CA GLU A 29 -14.31 -9.77 -8.39
C GLU A 29 -13.69 -8.72 -9.33
N LYS A 30 -12.82 -7.87 -8.78
CA LYS A 30 -12.19 -6.77 -9.53
C LYS A 30 -11.04 -7.25 -10.40
N ASN A 31 -10.43 -8.38 -10.03
CA ASN A 31 -9.32 -9.02 -10.71
C ASN A 31 -8.16 -8.04 -10.92
N TYR A 32 -7.62 -7.53 -9.81
CA TYR A 32 -6.49 -6.59 -9.81
C TYR A 32 -5.22 -7.24 -10.34
N ASP A 33 -4.39 -6.50 -11.06
CA ASP A 33 -3.07 -7.00 -11.47
C ASP A 33 -2.09 -6.97 -10.29
N VAL A 34 -2.15 -5.92 -9.48
CA VAL A 34 -1.29 -5.74 -8.29
C VAL A 34 -2.10 -5.16 -7.14
N VAL A 35 -1.92 -5.74 -5.94
CA VAL A 35 -2.45 -5.22 -4.68
C VAL A 35 -1.28 -4.95 -3.74
N ALA A 36 -1.04 -3.68 -3.41
CA ALA A 36 -0.04 -3.26 -2.42
C ALA A 36 -0.73 -3.06 -1.07
N MET A 37 -0.18 -3.67 -0.02
CA MET A 37 -0.74 -3.61 1.33
C MET A 37 0.29 -3.10 2.34
N GLN A 38 -0.19 -2.27 3.27
CA GLN A 38 0.56 -1.71 4.39
C GLN A 38 -0.03 -2.21 5.73
N GLU A 39 0.77 -2.15 6.80
CA GLU A 39 0.42 -2.70 8.12
C GLU A 39 -0.05 -4.16 8.07
N VAL A 40 0.68 -4.97 7.31
CA VAL A 40 0.45 -6.41 7.18
C VAL A 40 1.23 -7.11 8.28
N ASN A 41 0.49 -7.60 9.27
CA ASN A 41 1.00 -8.02 10.57
C ASN A 41 0.95 -9.55 10.71
N GLN A 42 1.85 -10.05 11.55
CA GLN A 42 1.83 -11.39 12.13
C GLN A 42 2.34 -11.31 13.58
N LEU A 43 1.92 -12.19 14.49
CA LEU A 43 2.42 -12.16 15.87
C LEU A 43 3.89 -12.58 15.94
N ILE A 44 4.67 -11.96 16.82
CA ILE A 44 6.09 -12.28 17.02
C ILE A 44 6.30 -13.75 17.43
N ASN A 45 5.35 -14.35 18.15
CA ASN A 45 5.49 -15.70 18.71
C ASN A 45 4.75 -16.79 17.91
N SER A 46 4.12 -16.44 16.78
CA SER A 46 3.45 -17.43 15.93
C SER A 46 4.46 -18.33 15.21
N GLU A 47 4.00 -19.53 14.85
CA GLU A 47 4.81 -20.54 14.15
C GLU A 47 5.16 -20.07 12.73
N ASP A 48 6.43 -20.21 12.35
CA ASP A 48 6.91 -19.95 10.98
C ASP A 48 6.45 -21.09 10.06
N VAL A 49 5.76 -20.74 8.98
CA VAL A 49 5.29 -21.69 7.96
C VAL A 49 6.18 -21.70 6.73
N GLN A 50 6.80 -20.56 6.39
CA GLN A 50 7.64 -20.43 5.21
C GLN A 50 8.45 -19.13 5.24
N GLN A 51 9.78 -19.25 5.37
CA GLN A 51 10.73 -18.16 5.13
C GLN A 51 10.39 -16.87 5.89
N GLY A 52 10.00 -16.98 7.17
CA GLY A 52 9.64 -15.83 7.99
C GLY A 52 8.17 -15.44 7.92
N ILE A 53 7.36 -16.05 7.05
CA ILE A 53 5.90 -15.90 7.08
C ILE A 53 5.34 -16.85 8.15
N LYS A 54 4.47 -16.33 9.02
CA LYS A 54 3.86 -17.10 10.13
C LYS A 54 2.43 -17.53 9.83
N THR A 55 1.93 -18.48 10.63
CA THR A 55 0.58 -19.06 10.49
C THR A 55 -0.55 -18.02 10.49
N ASP A 56 -0.36 -16.92 11.20
CA ASP A 56 -1.30 -15.81 11.34
C ASP A 56 -0.96 -14.59 10.48
N ASN A 57 -0.04 -14.72 9.52
CA ASN A 57 0.27 -13.62 8.61
C ASN A 57 -0.97 -13.22 7.81
N PHE A 58 -1.38 -11.95 7.94
CA PHE A 58 -2.62 -11.46 7.34
C PHE A 58 -2.67 -11.69 5.83
N GLY A 59 -1.61 -11.33 5.11
CA GLY A 59 -1.57 -11.47 3.65
C GLY A 59 -1.52 -12.93 3.18
N LYS A 60 -0.95 -13.84 3.97
CA LYS A 60 -1.01 -15.28 3.70
C LYS A 60 -2.44 -15.83 3.80
N LEU A 61 -3.15 -15.46 4.87
CA LEU A 61 -4.55 -15.86 5.04
C LEU A 61 -5.44 -15.23 3.97
N LEU A 62 -5.15 -13.99 3.57
CA LEU A 62 -5.83 -13.33 2.45
C LEU A 62 -5.63 -14.11 1.14
N LEU A 63 -4.39 -14.51 0.83
CA LEU A 63 -4.10 -15.34 -0.36
C LEU A 63 -4.88 -16.66 -0.34
N ASP A 64 -4.94 -17.32 0.82
CA ASP A 64 -5.69 -18.57 0.95
C ASP A 64 -7.20 -18.35 0.71
N LYS A 65 -7.77 -17.23 1.18
CA LYS A 65 -9.17 -16.88 0.86
C LYS A 65 -9.40 -16.56 -0.61
N ILE A 66 -8.47 -15.88 -1.27
CA ILE A 66 -8.53 -15.61 -2.71
C ILE A 66 -8.58 -16.94 -3.49
N ARG A 67 -7.76 -17.93 -3.09
CA ARG A 67 -7.76 -19.28 -3.67
C ARG A 67 -9.04 -20.06 -3.39
N GLU A 68 -9.58 -19.96 -2.17
CA GLU A 68 -10.89 -20.54 -1.82
C GLU A 68 -12.02 -20.00 -2.71
N TYR A 69 -11.90 -18.75 -3.19
CA TYR A 69 -12.82 -18.14 -4.15
C TYR A 69 -12.50 -18.44 -5.61
N GLY A 70 -11.52 -19.31 -5.89
CA GLY A 70 -11.24 -19.86 -7.22
C GLY A 70 -10.17 -19.12 -8.03
N GLU A 71 -9.47 -18.16 -7.44
CA GLU A 71 -8.38 -17.42 -8.12
C GLU A 71 -7.00 -17.89 -7.62
N GLU A 72 -6.24 -18.52 -8.53
CA GLU A 72 -4.92 -19.11 -8.24
C GLU A 72 -3.77 -18.30 -8.85
N GLY A 73 -4.05 -17.21 -9.58
CA GLY A 73 -3.07 -16.46 -10.35
C GLY A 73 -2.19 -15.50 -9.55
N TYR A 74 -2.45 -15.33 -8.25
CA TYR A 74 -1.67 -14.42 -7.40
C TYR A 74 -0.46 -15.12 -6.77
N SER A 75 0.68 -14.45 -6.88
CA SER A 75 1.84 -14.67 -6.02
C SER A 75 1.83 -13.67 -4.87
N TYR A 76 2.36 -14.08 -3.71
CA TYR A 76 2.39 -13.26 -2.49
C TYR A 76 3.82 -13.05 -2.03
N TYR A 77 4.13 -11.80 -1.72
CA TYR A 77 5.42 -11.38 -1.18
C TYR A 77 5.19 -10.47 0.01
N TRP A 78 5.97 -10.66 1.07
CA TRP A 78 5.88 -9.91 2.31
C TRP A 78 7.27 -9.57 2.81
N THR A 79 7.41 -8.42 3.46
CA THR A 79 8.65 -8.07 4.15
C THR A 79 8.36 -7.46 5.52
N TYR A 80 9.23 -7.78 6.47
CA TYR A 80 9.18 -7.31 7.85
C TYR A 80 9.88 -5.95 7.99
N SER A 81 9.17 -4.94 8.49
CA SER A 81 9.71 -3.59 8.74
C SER A 81 10.18 -3.43 10.19
N HIS A 82 9.27 -3.53 11.16
CA HIS A 82 9.59 -3.32 12.59
C HIS A 82 8.52 -3.89 13.51
N ILE A 83 8.84 -3.97 14.80
CA ILE A 83 7.94 -4.40 15.85
C ILE A 83 6.81 -3.38 15.98
N GLY A 84 5.59 -3.77 15.62
CA GLY A 84 4.37 -2.98 15.77
C GLY A 84 3.63 -3.37 17.05
N PHE A 85 3.13 -2.38 17.78
CA PHE A 85 2.27 -2.56 18.97
C PHE A 85 2.83 -3.55 20.02
N ASP A 86 4.15 -3.63 20.14
CA ASP A 86 4.92 -4.55 21.02
C ASP A 86 4.66 -6.06 20.82
N LYS A 87 3.84 -6.46 19.85
CA LYS A 87 3.35 -7.84 19.70
C LYS A 87 3.38 -8.36 18.27
N PHE A 88 3.45 -7.46 17.29
CA PHE A 88 3.42 -7.80 15.88
C PHE A 88 4.77 -7.57 15.22
N GLU A 89 5.06 -8.40 14.24
CA GLU A 89 5.98 -8.06 13.18
C GLU A 89 5.19 -7.30 12.11
N GLU A 90 5.31 -5.98 12.10
CA GLU A 90 4.62 -5.11 11.13
C GLU A 90 5.40 -5.05 9.82
N GLY A 91 4.69 -5.24 8.72
CA GLY A 91 5.31 -5.38 7.41
C GLY A 91 4.46 -4.84 6.26
N LEU A 92 5.02 -5.01 5.07
CA LEU A 92 4.41 -4.65 3.80
C LEU A 92 4.22 -5.89 2.96
N ALA A 93 3.18 -5.90 2.13
CA ALA A 93 2.95 -6.99 1.21
C ALA A 93 2.55 -6.54 -0.19
N ILE A 94 2.81 -7.40 -1.16
CA ILE A 94 2.30 -7.30 -2.52
C ILE A 94 1.69 -8.65 -2.92
N LEU A 95 0.43 -8.61 -3.37
CA LEU A 95 -0.14 -9.66 -4.21
C LEU A 95 0.02 -9.24 -5.66
N ALA A 96 0.60 -10.11 -6.48
CA ALA A 96 0.88 -9.81 -7.88
C ALA A 96 0.40 -10.95 -8.79
N LYS A 97 -0.28 -10.58 -9.87
CA LYS A 97 -0.72 -11.48 -10.93
C LYS A 97 0.20 -11.34 -12.14
N GLY A 98 0.63 -12.47 -12.72
CA GLY A 98 1.49 -12.50 -13.91
C GLY A 98 2.92 -12.98 -13.66
N GLU A 99 3.83 -12.72 -14.61
CA GLU A 99 5.23 -13.17 -14.58
C GLU A 99 6.07 -12.24 -13.69
N VAL A 100 6.34 -12.69 -12.46
CA VAL A 100 7.25 -12.01 -11.53
C VAL A 100 8.69 -12.29 -11.92
N VAL A 101 9.46 -11.23 -12.13
CA VAL A 101 10.86 -11.28 -12.58
C VAL A 101 11.84 -11.17 -11.41
N ALA A 102 11.54 -10.30 -10.45
CA ALA A 102 12.39 -10.07 -9.28
C ALA A 102 11.55 -9.57 -8.08
N VAL A 103 12.04 -9.83 -6.88
CA VAL A 103 11.48 -9.34 -5.62
C VAL A 103 12.63 -8.89 -4.74
N GLU A 104 12.52 -7.68 -4.23
CA GLU A 104 13.55 -7.04 -3.42
C GLU A 104 12.89 -6.28 -2.26
N ASP A 105 13.60 -6.15 -1.15
CA ASP A 105 13.21 -5.25 -0.08
C ASP A 105 14.41 -4.44 0.42
N PHE A 106 14.12 -3.23 0.90
CA PHE A 106 15.14 -2.31 1.40
C PHE A 106 14.54 -1.31 2.38
N TYR A 107 15.33 -0.79 3.31
CA TYR A 107 14.93 0.36 4.11
C TYR A 107 15.10 1.64 3.32
N CYS A 108 14.06 2.47 3.26
CA CYS A 108 14.18 3.83 2.72
C CYS A 108 14.66 4.83 3.79
N THR A 109 14.59 4.44 5.06
CA THR A 109 14.94 5.25 6.24
C THR A 109 16.41 5.11 6.65
N ALA A 110 16.91 6.11 7.38
CA ALA A 110 18.23 6.04 8.02
C ALA A 110 18.24 4.98 9.14
N GLN A 111 17.15 4.88 9.90
CA GLN A 111 16.94 3.79 10.85
C GLN A 111 16.54 2.51 10.13
N GLN A 112 17.17 1.41 10.52
CA GLN A 112 17.03 0.10 9.87
C GLN A 112 16.90 -1.05 10.89
N THR A 113 16.51 -0.72 12.12
CA THR A 113 16.35 -1.69 13.20
C THR A 113 14.88 -1.99 13.42
N VAL A 114 14.56 -3.27 13.60
CA VAL A 114 13.19 -3.71 13.87
C VAL A 114 12.62 -3.18 15.18
N THR A 115 13.45 -2.68 16.09
CA THR A 115 13.01 -2.08 17.36
C THR A 115 12.67 -0.58 17.24
N SER A 116 12.82 0.02 16.06
CA SER A 116 12.41 1.40 15.81
C SER A 116 11.18 1.45 14.91
N ILE A 117 10.13 2.10 15.40
CA ILE A 117 8.90 2.39 14.65
C ILE A 117 9.15 3.33 13.45
N GLU A 118 10.26 4.08 13.47
CA GLU A 118 10.63 4.97 12.38
C GLU A 118 11.37 4.23 11.25
N SER A 119 11.80 2.97 11.47
CA SER A 119 12.39 2.14 10.42
C SER A 119 11.32 1.69 9.42
N ARG A 120 11.35 2.24 8.20
CA ARG A 120 10.39 1.93 7.14
C ARG A 120 11.07 1.16 6.02
N LYS A 121 10.72 -0.11 5.90
CA LYS A 121 11.09 -0.95 4.78
C LYS A 121 10.15 -0.71 3.60
N ILE A 122 10.60 -1.04 2.40
CA ILE A 122 9.88 -0.97 1.13
C ILE A 122 9.95 -2.35 0.50
N LEU A 123 8.82 -2.83 -0.03
CA LEU A 123 8.76 -4.07 -0.80
C LEU A 123 8.62 -3.73 -2.29
N LYS A 124 9.55 -4.21 -3.10
CA LYS A 124 9.57 -4.04 -4.56
C LYS A 124 9.32 -5.39 -5.26
N VAL A 125 8.41 -5.39 -6.22
CA VAL A 125 8.12 -6.54 -7.11
C VAL A 125 8.18 -6.08 -8.56
N ASP A 126 8.97 -6.78 -9.36
CA ASP A 126 9.11 -6.52 -10.79
C ASP A 126 8.24 -7.50 -11.57
N LEU A 127 7.33 -6.97 -12.38
CA LEU A 127 6.48 -7.77 -13.27
C LEU A 127 6.83 -7.52 -14.72
N LYS A 128 6.73 -8.58 -15.52
CA LYS A 128 6.77 -8.44 -16.97
C LYS A 128 5.37 -8.16 -17.51
N VAL A 129 5.20 -6.98 -18.10
CA VAL A 129 3.93 -6.50 -18.67
C VAL A 129 4.19 -6.08 -20.11
N ASN A 130 3.51 -6.71 -21.08
CA ASN A 130 3.67 -6.42 -22.52
C ASN A 130 5.14 -6.38 -22.99
N ASN A 131 5.97 -7.32 -22.52
CA ASN A 131 7.43 -7.40 -22.74
C ASN A 131 8.29 -6.27 -22.14
N GLU A 132 7.72 -5.36 -21.35
CA GLU A 132 8.46 -4.42 -20.51
C GLU A 132 8.51 -4.91 -19.06
N ILE A 133 9.53 -4.49 -18.31
CA ILE A 133 9.56 -4.68 -16.85
C ILE A 133 8.93 -3.45 -16.19
N VAL A 134 7.97 -3.67 -15.31
CA VAL A 134 7.34 -2.65 -14.47
C VAL A 134 7.65 -2.95 -13.02
N GLU A 135 8.08 -1.94 -12.27
CA GLU A 135 8.49 -2.05 -10.87
C GLU A 135 7.37 -1.51 -9.98
N PHE A 136 6.86 -2.36 -9.08
CA PHE A 136 5.81 -2.00 -8.12
C PHE A 136 6.39 -1.95 -6.72
N TYR A 137 6.09 -0.88 -5.99
CA TYR A 137 6.58 -0.64 -4.64
C TYR A 137 5.40 -0.49 -3.69
N SER A 138 5.35 -1.30 -2.62
CA SER A 138 4.49 -1.03 -1.47
C SER A 138 5.26 -0.12 -0.51
N CYS A 139 4.64 0.96 -0.07
CA CYS A 139 5.26 2.02 0.73
C CYS A 139 4.41 2.34 1.96
N HIS A 140 5.02 2.40 3.14
CA HIS A 140 4.43 2.99 4.33
C HIS A 140 5.44 3.98 4.92
N MET A 141 5.20 5.27 4.69
CA MET A 141 6.16 6.33 5.03
C MET A 141 5.89 6.87 6.44
N ASN A 142 6.92 7.42 7.08
CA ASN A 142 6.75 8.19 8.30
C ASN A 142 5.98 9.49 8.04
N LEU A 143 5.40 10.05 9.10
CA LEU A 143 4.80 11.41 9.06
C LEU A 143 5.82 12.44 8.52
N PRO A 144 5.39 13.43 7.72
CA PRO A 144 6.24 14.53 7.26
C PRO A 144 6.94 15.30 8.41
N THR A 145 6.34 15.27 9.60
CA THR A 145 6.86 15.92 10.81
C THR A 145 7.76 15.03 11.67
N CYS A 146 8.09 13.82 11.21
CA CYS A 146 8.98 12.91 11.92
C CYS A 146 10.32 13.59 12.19
N LYS A 147 10.78 13.56 13.45
CA LYS A 147 12.03 14.22 13.86
C LYS A 147 13.25 13.30 13.82
N GLY A 148 13.05 11.99 13.90
CA GLY A 148 14.14 11.01 13.90
C GLY A 148 14.59 10.59 12.50
N GLU A 149 13.95 11.11 11.45
CA GLU A 149 14.21 10.76 10.06
C GLU A 149 14.24 12.02 9.18
N ASP A 150 15.08 12.00 8.15
CA ASP A 150 15.06 13.02 7.09
C ASP A 150 14.10 12.54 5.98
N ILE A 151 12.89 13.11 5.98
CA ILE A 151 11.83 12.69 5.06
C ILE A 151 12.23 12.93 3.59
N ASP A 152 12.94 14.01 3.29
CA ASP A 152 13.38 14.30 1.93
C ASP A 152 14.45 13.32 1.45
N GLN A 153 15.35 12.91 2.34
CA GLN A 153 16.33 11.85 2.07
C GLN A 153 15.63 10.50 1.89
N ASN A 154 14.63 10.18 2.70
CA ASN A 154 13.90 8.91 2.63
C ASN A 154 13.11 8.77 1.32
N LEU A 155 12.45 9.85 0.88
CA LEU A 155 11.83 9.91 -0.44
C LEU A 155 12.85 9.74 -1.55
N SER A 156 14.04 10.34 -1.42
CA SER A 156 15.12 10.20 -2.40
C SER A 156 15.66 8.77 -2.46
N ASN A 157 15.79 8.09 -1.31
CA ASN A 157 16.22 6.69 -1.23
C ASN A 157 15.19 5.76 -1.89
N LEU A 158 13.88 5.99 -1.66
CA LEU A 158 12.80 5.24 -2.28
C LEU A 158 12.82 5.38 -3.82
N ILE A 159 12.83 6.61 -4.32
CA ILE A 159 12.59 6.90 -5.75
C ILE A 159 13.82 6.52 -6.60
N ASN A 160 15.01 6.71 -6.04
CA ASN A 160 16.29 6.45 -6.72
C ASN A 160 16.87 5.06 -6.40
N TYR A 161 16.10 4.15 -5.79
CA TYR A 161 16.59 2.81 -5.44
C TYR A 161 17.17 2.06 -6.64
N THR A 162 16.49 2.15 -7.80
CA THR A 162 16.95 1.60 -9.08
C THR A 162 17.31 2.73 -10.07
N ASP A 163 18.41 2.61 -10.80
CA ASP A 163 18.85 3.61 -11.81
C ASP A 163 18.49 3.20 -13.26
N ASN A 164 17.37 2.52 -13.43
CA ASN A 164 16.88 2.11 -14.75
C ASN A 164 15.72 3.00 -15.22
N LYS A 165 15.27 2.77 -16.45
CA LYS A 165 14.20 3.54 -17.11
C LYS A 165 12.84 2.82 -17.08
N ASN A 166 12.69 1.80 -16.24
CA ASN A 166 11.44 1.06 -16.11
C ASN A 166 10.34 2.01 -15.65
N LEU A 167 9.09 1.66 -15.97
CA LEU A 167 7.96 2.28 -15.28
C LEU A 167 8.02 1.86 -13.82
N LYS A 168 7.96 2.83 -12.92
CA LYS A 168 7.89 2.61 -11.48
C LYS A 168 6.55 3.10 -10.95
N VAL A 169 5.92 2.26 -10.14
CA VAL A 169 4.61 2.53 -9.52
C VAL A 169 4.78 2.41 -8.01
N PHE A 170 4.61 3.52 -7.29
CA PHE A 170 4.74 3.58 -5.83
C PHE A 170 3.36 3.66 -5.20
N MET A 171 3.03 2.70 -4.35
CA MET A 171 1.68 2.46 -3.85
C MET A 171 1.70 2.38 -2.33
N GLY A 172 0.86 3.17 -1.65
CA GLY A 172 0.65 3.01 -0.21
C GLY A 172 0.40 4.28 0.55
N ASP A 173 0.56 4.19 1.87
CA ASP A 173 0.38 5.27 2.82
C ASP A 173 1.64 6.13 2.90
N PHE A 174 1.54 7.38 2.43
CA PHE A 174 2.62 8.36 2.51
C PHE A 174 2.51 9.26 3.73
N ASN A 175 1.49 9.06 4.58
CA ASN A 175 1.24 9.82 5.80
C ASN A 175 1.18 11.34 5.59
N THR A 176 0.96 11.78 4.35
CA THR A 176 1.00 13.18 3.91
C THR A 176 -0.37 13.55 3.40
N ASP A 177 -1.03 14.50 4.05
CA ASP A 177 -2.39 14.89 3.71
C ASP A 177 -2.45 15.81 2.50
N TYR A 178 -3.07 15.32 1.42
CA TYR A 178 -3.29 16.08 0.19
C TYR A 178 -4.00 17.42 0.44
N PHE A 179 -5.01 17.44 1.33
CA PHE A 179 -5.87 18.62 1.50
C PHE A 179 -5.21 19.70 2.37
N HIS A 180 -4.46 19.29 3.39
CA HIS A 180 -3.99 20.19 4.45
C HIS A 180 -2.47 20.33 4.53
N GLN A 181 -1.70 19.46 3.89
CA GLN A 181 -0.22 19.46 3.87
C GLN A 181 0.32 19.64 2.45
N VAL A 182 -0.18 20.67 1.75
CA VAL A 182 0.11 20.93 0.33
C VAL A 182 1.61 21.05 0.03
N ASP A 183 2.40 21.64 0.93
CA ASP A 183 3.84 21.79 0.71
C ASP A 183 4.58 20.46 0.85
N ASP A 184 4.20 19.60 1.80
CA ASP A 184 4.78 18.26 1.94
C ASP A 184 4.37 17.36 0.76
N TYR A 185 3.12 17.46 0.30
CA TYR A 185 2.66 16.79 -0.91
C TYR A 185 3.45 17.24 -2.15
N LYS A 186 3.67 18.56 -2.33
CA LYS A 186 4.50 19.08 -3.43
C LYS A 186 5.93 18.56 -3.38
N ARG A 187 6.52 18.41 -2.19
CA ARG A 187 7.86 17.81 -2.04
C ARG A 187 7.94 16.40 -2.61
N ILE A 188 6.89 15.59 -2.45
CA ILE A 188 6.81 14.26 -3.06
C ILE A 188 6.82 14.38 -4.60
N LEU A 189 6.00 15.28 -5.16
CA LEU A 189 5.93 15.49 -6.61
C LEU A 189 7.24 16.03 -7.19
N ASP A 190 7.91 16.93 -6.48
CA ASP A 190 9.18 17.56 -6.89
C ASP A 190 10.32 16.54 -7.03
N LYS A 191 10.17 15.31 -6.51
CA LYS A 191 11.06 14.18 -6.79
C LYS A 191 10.85 13.54 -8.18
N GLY A 192 9.99 14.13 -9.01
CA GLY A 192 9.70 13.65 -10.37
C GLY A 192 8.56 12.63 -10.43
N LEU A 193 7.69 12.61 -9.42
CA LEU A 193 6.52 11.73 -9.38
C LEU A 193 5.28 12.43 -9.92
N TYR A 194 4.38 11.63 -10.49
CA TYR A 194 3.04 12.06 -10.90
C TYR A 194 2.00 11.31 -10.09
N ASP A 195 1.04 12.04 -9.53
CA ASP A 195 -0.10 11.47 -8.81
C ASP A 195 -1.15 10.94 -9.79
N THR A 196 -1.45 9.65 -9.72
CA THR A 196 -2.47 9.06 -10.59
C THR A 196 -3.87 9.60 -10.32
N TYR A 197 -4.18 10.04 -9.09
CA TYR A 197 -5.45 10.67 -8.77
C TYR A 197 -5.63 11.99 -9.54
N GLU A 198 -4.60 12.83 -9.57
CA GLU A 198 -4.61 14.08 -10.35
C GLU A 198 -4.76 13.81 -11.85
N LEU A 199 -4.04 12.81 -12.36
CA LEU A 199 -4.06 12.43 -13.78
C LEU A 199 -5.35 11.74 -14.24
N ALA A 200 -6.16 11.19 -13.32
CA ALA A 200 -7.31 10.36 -13.66
C ALA A 200 -8.41 11.13 -14.41
N GLU A 201 -8.88 10.55 -15.52
CA GLU A 201 -10.04 11.02 -16.30
C GLU A 201 -11.32 11.02 -15.44
N LYS A 202 -11.50 9.99 -14.62
CA LYS A 202 -12.58 9.90 -13.63
C LYS A 202 -12.02 9.64 -12.24
N LYS A 203 -12.54 10.36 -11.26
CA LYS A 203 -12.18 10.25 -9.85
C LYS A 203 -13.32 10.72 -8.95
N ASP A 204 -13.30 10.26 -7.70
CA ASP A 204 -14.16 10.77 -6.63
C ASP A 204 -13.46 11.89 -5.84
N GLY A 205 -13.83 12.09 -4.57
CA GLY A 205 -13.21 13.09 -3.69
C GLY A 205 -11.84 12.68 -3.15
N GLY A 206 -11.38 11.44 -3.36
CA GLY A 206 -10.05 10.98 -2.98
C GLY A 206 -9.80 10.81 -1.48
N VAL A 207 -10.83 10.88 -0.63
CA VAL A 207 -10.69 10.79 0.83
C VAL A 207 -10.39 9.35 1.26
N THR A 208 -9.16 9.08 1.68
CA THR A 208 -8.72 7.75 2.10
C THR A 208 -8.83 7.51 3.60
N VAL A 209 -8.99 8.56 4.41
CA VAL A 209 -9.15 8.44 5.87
C VAL A 209 -10.24 9.38 6.37
N TYR A 210 -11.12 8.85 7.20
CA TYR A 210 -12.11 9.61 7.96
C TYR A 210 -11.76 9.57 9.45
N LYS A 211 -11.42 10.72 10.05
CA LYS A 211 -11.24 10.82 11.51
C LYS A 211 -12.41 11.54 12.15
N ASN A 212 -13.09 10.86 13.08
CA ASN A 212 -14.04 11.50 13.98
C ASN A 212 -13.31 12.39 14.98
N ILE A 213 -13.78 13.62 15.15
CA ILE A 213 -13.33 14.46 16.25
C ILE A 213 -14.13 14.03 17.48
N SER A 214 -13.44 13.53 18.52
CA SER A 214 -14.10 13.15 19.78
C SER A 214 -14.87 14.33 20.35
N GLY A 215 -16.20 14.18 20.50
CA GLY A 215 -17.13 15.21 20.95
C GLY A 215 -17.83 16.02 19.85
N TRP A 216 -17.49 15.78 18.58
CA TRP A 216 -18.14 16.38 17.41
C TRP A 216 -18.30 15.30 16.32
N GLU A 217 -19.29 14.43 16.52
CA GLU A 217 -19.58 13.31 15.62
C GLU A 217 -19.86 13.77 14.17
N ASP A 218 -20.32 15.02 13.98
CA ASP A 218 -20.62 15.60 12.66
C ASP A 218 -19.43 16.36 12.01
N SER A 219 -18.29 16.52 12.68
CA SER A 219 -17.12 17.17 12.08
C SER A 219 -16.07 16.12 11.71
N MET A 220 -16.32 15.41 10.60
CA MET A 220 -15.34 14.46 10.05
C MET A 220 -14.16 15.22 9.46
N CYS A 221 -12.96 14.98 9.99
CA CYS A 221 -11.73 15.44 9.35
C CYS A 221 -11.40 14.45 8.22
N GLN A 222 -11.68 14.87 6.99
CA GLN A 222 -11.39 14.12 5.77
C GLN A 222 -9.91 14.32 5.40
N LYS A 223 -9.20 13.22 5.18
CA LYS A 223 -7.81 13.22 4.74
C LYS A 223 -7.60 12.29 3.55
N LYS A 224 -6.60 12.60 2.74
CA LYS A 224 -6.07 11.69 1.73
C LYS A 224 -4.59 11.48 2.03
N LEU A 225 -4.25 10.28 2.51
CA LEU A 225 -2.91 9.88 2.93
C LEU A 225 -2.31 8.79 2.03
N ASP A 226 -3.17 8.10 1.28
CA ASP A 226 -2.80 6.96 0.46
C ASP A 226 -2.75 7.37 -1.03
N TYR A 227 -1.76 6.86 -1.73
CA TYR A 227 -1.43 7.29 -3.09
C TYR A 227 -0.98 6.13 -3.97
N VAL A 228 -1.17 6.33 -5.27
CA VAL A 228 -0.47 5.60 -6.31
C VAL A 228 0.27 6.64 -7.17
N PHE A 229 1.59 6.69 -7.04
CA PHE A 229 2.45 7.57 -7.82
C PHE A 229 3.15 6.81 -8.94
N ILE A 230 3.42 7.50 -10.04
CA ILE A 230 4.18 6.96 -11.19
C ILE A 230 5.35 7.87 -11.55
N ASN A 231 6.47 7.29 -11.98
CA ASN A 231 7.68 8.06 -12.35
C ASN A 231 7.63 8.72 -13.74
N ARG A 232 6.57 8.46 -14.52
CA ARG A 232 6.33 9.08 -15.82
C ARG A 232 4.82 9.20 -16.07
N LYS A 233 4.40 10.22 -16.82
CA LYS A 233 2.99 10.38 -17.18
C LYS A 233 2.47 9.17 -17.97
N LEU A 234 1.30 8.70 -17.57
CA LEU A 234 0.52 7.68 -18.26
C LEU A 234 -0.93 8.15 -18.36
N ASP A 235 -1.69 7.53 -19.26
CA ASP A 235 -3.12 7.72 -19.33
C ASP A 235 -3.78 6.96 -18.16
N VAL A 236 -4.31 7.72 -17.20
CA VAL A 236 -5.02 7.17 -16.04
C VAL A 236 -6.53 7.28 -16.29
N LYS A 237 -7.21 6.15 -16.39
CA LYS A 237 -8.65 6.11 -16.70
C LYS A 237 -9.47 6.44 -15.47
N GLU A 238 -9.19 5.77 -14.36
CA GLU A 238 -10.02 5.85 -13.17
C GLU A 238 -9.13 5.81 -11.91
N SER A 239 -9.48 6.61 -10.90
CA SER A 239 -8.88 6.59 -9.57
C SER A 239 -9.98 6.84 -8.53
N PHE A 240 -10.38 5.79 -7.81
CA PHE A 240 -11.51 5.81 -6.89
C PHE A 240 -11.13 5.23 -5.54
N VAL A 241 -11.65 5.82 -4.49
CA VAL A 241 -11.60 5.24 -3.15
C VAL A 241 -12.54 4.03 -3.09
N ILE A 242 -12.12 2.99 -2.38
CA ILE A 242 -12.85 1.73 -2.17
C ILE A 242 -12.80 1.34 -0.69
N PHE A 243 -13.76 0.53 -0.24
CA PHE A 243 -13.97 0.15 1.16
C PHE A 243 -14.31 1.36 2.05
N ASN A 244 -15.25 2.18 1.60
CA ASN A 244 -15.67 3.44 2.24
C ASN A 244 -17.19 3.51 2.51
N ASP A 245 -17.87 2.36 2.57
CA ASP A 245 -19.33 2.16 2.69
C ASP A 245 -20.18 2.65 1.50
N ASP A 246 -19.64 3.48 0.61
CA ASP A 246 -20.24 3.82 -0.69
C ASP A 246 -19.82 2.83 -1.79
N ASN A 247 -18.54 2.45 -1.80
CA ASN A 247 -17.92 1.50 -2.72
C ASN A 247 -17.33 0.34 -1.91
N TYR A 248 -18.16 -0.65 -1.59
CA TYR A 248 -17.90 -1.77 -0.65
C TYR A 248 -17.78 -1.34 0.82
N PRO A 249 -18.09 -2.25 1.78
CA PRO A 249 -17.99 -1.96 3.21
C PRO A 249 -16.57 -1.63 3.67
N ILE A 250 -16.46 -0.82 4.72
CA ILE A 250 -15.19 -0.49 5.38
C ILE A 250 -14.52 -1.74 5.97
N ILE A 251 -13.21 -1.90 5.72
CA ILE A 251 -12.41 -3.05 6.18
C ILE A 251 -11.14 -2.68 6.96
N SER A 252 -10.85 -1.40 7.13
CA SER A 252 -9.70 -0.85 7.86
C SER A 252 -10.03 0.58 8.31
N ASP A 253 -9.18 1.17 9.16
CA ASP A 253 -9.21 2.60 9.47
C ASP A 253 -8.73 3.48 8.31
N HIS A 254 -8.19 2.87 7.25
CA HIS A 254 -8.00 3.45 5.93
C HIS A 254 -8.94 2.83 4.90
N ASN A 255 -9.47 3.66 4.01
CA ASN A 255 -10.10 3.23 2.78
C ASN A 255 -9.00 2.89 1.75
N GLY A 256 -9.25 1.93 0.87
CA GLY A 256 -8.36 1.61 -0.25
C GLY A 256 -8.45 2.63 -1.39
N LEU A 257 -7.45 2.63 -2.27
CA LEU A 257 -7.44 3.39 -3.52
C LEU A 257 -7.27 2.44 -4.71
N GLU A 258 -8.30 2.34 -5.55
CA GLU A 258 -8.32 1.58 -6.81
C GLU A 258 -7.95 2.50 -7.99
N VAL A 259 -6.99 2.08 -8.81
CA VAL A 259 -6.52 2.84 -9.99
C VAL A 259 -6.53 1.96 -11.23
N THR A 260 -7.09 2.48 -12.32
CA THR A 260 -7.03 1.84 -13.65
C THR A 260 -6.13 2.65 -14.57
N LEU A 261 -4.98 2.07 -14.92
CA LEU A 261 -4.07 2.59 -15.94
C LEU A 261 -4.48 2.02 -17.30
N ALA A 262 -4.50 2.88 -18.32
CA ALA A 262 -4.74 2.45 -19.69
C ALA A 262 -3.65 1.44 -20.13
N GLU A 263 -4.07 0.37 -20.78
CA GLU A 263 -3.13 -0.55 -21.41
C GLU A 263 -2.55 0.12 -22.67
N LYS A 264 -1.23 0.00 -22.84
CA LYS A 264 -0.55 0.37 -24.08
C LYS A 264 -0.56 -0.81 -25.05
#